data_AF-A0A841RNR0-F1
#
_entry.id   AF-A0A841RNR0-F1
#
_cell.length_a   1.000
_cell.length_b   1.000
_cell.length_c   1.000
_cell.angle_alpha   90.00
_cell.angle_beta   90.00
_cell.angle_gamma   90.00
#
_symmetry.space_group_name_H-M   'P 1'
#
loop_
_entity.id
_entity.type
_entity.pdbx_description
1 polymer ?
#
loop_
_entity_poly.entity_id
_entity_poly.type
_entity_poly.pdbx_seq_one_letter_code
_entity_poly.pdbx_strand_id
1 'polypeptide(L)'
;MVNKRIIGQIIRDLCERKGVKIHEANACRNHMHLLVSVPPKLSVSQFMGYLKGKSILMIFDRHANLNYKYGNRKFWFRGYYVDTVGGNRKKI
;
A
#
# COMPACT_ATOMS: atom_id res chain seq x y z
N MET A 1 9.24 -15.09 8.12
CA MET A 1 8.67 -13.72 8.21
C MET A 1 8.50 -13.20 6.79
N VAL A 2 7.40 -12.52 6.44
CA VAL A 2 7.23 -12.02 5.05
C VAL A 2 8.35 -11.03 4.73
N ASN A 3 8.99 -11.18 3.56
CA ASN A 3 10.12 -10.35 3.18
C ASN A 3 9.65 -8.92 2.88
N LYS A 4 10.01 -7.96 3.75
CA LYS A 4 9.65 -6.54 3.61
C LYS A 4 10.08 -5.95 2.26
N ARG A 5 11.20 -6.42 1.69
CA ARG A 5 11.72 -5.96 0.41
C ARG A 5 10.76 -6.27 -0.75
N ILE A 6 10.18 -7.47 -0.75
CA ILE A 6 9.26 -7.93 -1.81
C ILE A 6 7.93 -7.15 -1.73
N ILE A 7 7.37 -6.99 -0.53
CA ILE A 7 6.15 -6.18 -0.36
C ILE A 7 6.42 -4.74 -0.83
N GLY A 8 7.56 -4.16 -0.45
CA GLY A 8 7.95 -2.82 -0.87
C GLY A 8 8.10 -2.69 -2.39
N GLN A 9 8.59 -3.71 -3.09
CA GLN A 9 8.64 -3.74 -4.56
C GLN A 9 7.24 -3.77 -5.16
N ILE A 10 6.38 -4.69 -4.69
CA ILE A 10 4.99 -4.81 -5.16
C ILE A 10 4.23 -3.48 -5.01
N ILE A 11 4.36 -2.82 -3.86
CA ILE A 11 3.69 -1.54 -3.62
C ILE A 11 4.21 -0.45 -4.54
N ARG A 12 5.52 -0.38 -4.79
CA ARG A 12 6.10 0.58 -5.75
C ARG A 12 5.56 0.36 -7.17
N ASP A 13 5.58 -0.88 -7.66
CA ASP A 13 5.08 -1.23 -8.99
C ASP A 13 3.60 -0.84 -9.15
N LEU A 14 2.78 -1.10 -8.12
CA LEU A 14 1.35 -0.76 -8.14
C LEU A 14 1.09 0.75 -8.10
N CYS A 15 1.88 1.50 -7.34
CA CYS A 15 1.79 2.97 -7.33
C CYS A 15 2.16 3.55 -8.69
N GLU A 16 3.26 3.08 -9.30
CA GLU A 16 3.72 3.52 -10.61
C GLU A 16 2.66 3.28 -11.71
N ARG A 17 2.05 2.09 -11.73
CA ARG A 17 0.95 1.74 -12.66
C ARG A 17 -0.28 2.65 -12.53
N LYS A 18 -0.45 3.33 -11.40
CA LYS A 18 -1.54 4.29 -11.16
C LYS A 18 -1.10 5.75 -11.23
N GLY A 19 0.15 6.01 -11.59
CA GLY A 19 0.70 7.37 -11.60
C GLY A 19 0.77 8.00 -10.20
N VAL A 20 0.80 7.19 -9.15
CA VAL A 20 0.91 7.65 -7.77
C VAL A 20 2.38 7.76 -7.41
N LYS A 21 2.83 8.97 -7.06
CA LYS A 21 4.21 9.22 -6.64
C LYS A 21 4.37 8.89 -5.16
N ILE A 22 5.35 8.05 -4.82
CA ILE A 22 5.73 7.77 -3.44
C ILE A 22 6.82 8.75 -3.01
N HIS A 23 6.62 9.43 -1.89
CA HIS A 23 7.65 10.26 -1.23
C HIS A 23 8.34 9.48 -0.12
N GLU A 24 7.54 8.78 0.71
CA GLU A 24 8.05 7.95 1.79
C GLU A 24 7.22 6.67 1.93
N ALA A 25 7.88 5.58 2.33
CA ALA A 25 7.22 4.30 2.59
C ALA A 25 7.93 3.56 3.72
N ASN A 26 7.19 3.23 4.78
CA ASN A 26 7.73 2.49 5.93
C ASN A 26 6.91 1.22 6.21
N ALA A 27 7.59 0.08 6.25
CA ALA A 27 7.01 -1.23 6.55
C ALA A 27 7.23 -1.59 8.03
N CYS A 28 6.20 -1.39 8.84
CA CYS A 28 6.18 -1.77 10.26
C CYS A 28 5.91 -3.28 10.42
N ARG A 29 5.81 -3.75 11.67
CA ARG A 29 5.61 -5.18 11.97
C ARG A 29 4.26 -5.72 11.48
N ASN A 30 3.19 -4.91 11.56
CA ASN A 30 1.81 -5.32 11.26
C ASN A 30 1.05 -4.33 10.36
N HIS A 31 1.68 -3.24 9.93
CA HIS A 31 1.06 -2.21 9.07
C HIS A 31 2.14 -1.52 8.21
N MET A 32 1.69 -0.70 7.26
CA MET A 32 2.56 0.08 6.39
C MET A 32 2.09 1.54 6.37
N HIS A 33 3.04 2.47 6.42
CA HIS A 33 2.82 3.89 6.23
C HIS A 33 3.29 4.31 4.84
N LEU A 34 2.49 5.11 4.15
CA LEU A 34 2.79 5.62 2.81
C LEU A 34 2.51 7.12 2.78
N LEU A 35 3.51 7.89 2.35
CA LEU A 35 3.36 9.30 1.99
C LEU A 35 3.39 9.38 0.47
N VAL A 36 2.25 9.72 -0.13
CA VAL A 36 2.07 9.65 -1.59
C VAL A 36 1.36 10.89 -2.14
N SER A 37 1.66 11.23 -3.38
CA SER A 37 0.84 12.14 -4.19
C SER A 37 -0.02 11.34 -5.15
N VAL A 38 -1.34 11.43 -4.96
CA VAL A 38 -2.34 10.77 -5.80
C VAL A 38 -2.83 11.76 -6.87
N PRO A 39 -2.93 11.35 -8.16
CA PRO A 39 -3.51 12.21 -9.19
C PRO A 39 -4.94 12.64 -8.83
N PRO A 40 -5.34 13.91 -9.09
CA PRO A 40 -6.63 14.44 -8.66
C PRO A 40 -7.84 13.73 -9.30
N LYS A 41 -7.65 13.08 -10.46
CA LYS A 41 -8.68 12.28 -11.14
C LYS A 41 -8.90 10.90 -10.50
N LEU A 42 -8.00 10.45 -9.63
CA LEU A 42 -8.05 9.14 -9.00
C LEU A 42 -8.53 9.31 -7.55
N SER A 43 -9.66 8.69 -7.22
CA SER A 43 -10.15 8.78 -5.84
C SER A 43 -9.26 7.99 -4.89
N VAL A 44 -9.08 8.49 -3.67
CA VAL A 44 -8.29 7.82 -2.62
C VAL A 44 -8.85 6.43 -2.32
N SER A 45 -10.17 6.28 -2.25
CA SER A 45 -10.81 5.00 -1.96
C SER A 45 -10.60 3.98 -3.08
N GLN A 46 -10.66 4.42 -4.35
CA GLN A 46 -10.36 3.58 -5.50
C GLN A 46 -8.90 3.14 -5.50
N PHE A 47 -7.97 4.07 -5.23
CA PHE A 47 -6.55 3.75 -5.14
C PHE A 47 -6.26 2.74 -4.03
N MET A 48 -6.81 2.94 -2.82
CA MET A 48 -6.61 2.03 -1.70
C MET A 48 -7.22 0.65 -1.94
N GLY A 49 -8.40 0.59 -2.58
CA GLY A 49 -9.01 -0.68 -3.00
C GLY A 49 -8.13 -1.44 -3.98
N TYR A 50 -7.61 -0.74 -5.01
CA TYR A 50 -6.68 -1.30 -5.97
C TYR A 50 -5.38 -1.78 -5.32
N LEU A 51 -4.73 -0.91 -4.53
CA LEU A 51 -3.43 -1.18 -3.92
C LEU A 51 -3.50 -2.39 -3.00
N LYS A 52 -4.47 -2.43 -2.10
CA LYS A 52 -4.66 -3.55 -1.15
C LYS A 52 -5.08 -4.83 -1.90
N GLY A 53 -5.99 -4.74 -2.86
CA GLY A 53 -6.49 -5.91 -3.59
C GLY A 53 -5.42 -6.57 -4.46
N LYS A 54 -4.70 -5.78 -5.28
CA LYS A 54 -3.67 -6.32 -6.19
C LYS A 54 -2.42 -6.77 -5.46
N SER A 55 -2.01 -6.06 -4.40
CA SER A 55 -0.87 -6.50 -3.61
C SER A 55 -1.11 -7.84 -2.90
N ILE A 56 -2.32 -8.12 -2.40
CA ILE A 56 -2.68 -9.44 -1.86
C ILE A 56 -2.37 -10.53 -2.88
N LEU A 57 -2.87 -10.40 -4.10
CA LEU A 57 -2.67 -11.40 -5.16
C LEU A 57 -1.18 -11.62 -5.43
N MET A 58 -0.41 -10.54 -5.60
CA MET A 58 1.02 -10.62 -5.90
C MET A 58 1.85 -11.17 -4.73
N ILE A 59 1.45 -10.89 -3.49
CA ILE A 59 2.13 -11.41 -2.29
C ILE A 59 1.92 -12.92 -2.17
N PHE A 60 0.69 -13.41 -2.35
CA PHE A 60 0.40 -14.85 -2.26
C PHE A 60 0.96 -15.65 -3.44
N ASP A 61 1.04 -15.03 -4.63
CA ASP A 61 1.68 -15.61 -5.80
C ASP A 61 3.19 -15.81 -5.60
N ARG A 62 3.89 -14.78 -5.09
CA ARG A 62 5.35 -14.84 -4.83
C ARG A 62 5.73 -15.60 -3.55
N HIS A 63 4.77 -15.89 -2.67
CA HIS A 63 5.01 -16.55 -1.40
C HIS A 63 3.97 -17.65 -1.11
N ALA A 64 4.10 -18.77 -1.81
CA ALA A 64 3.23 -19.94 -1.65
C ALA A 64 3.07 -20.38 -0.18
N ASN A 65 4.12 -20.26 0.64
CA ASN A 65 4.12 -20.61 2.06
C ASN A 65 3.22 -19.72 2.95
N LEU A 66 2.80 -18.54 2.46
CA LEU A 66 1.84 -17.70 3.20
C LEU A 66 0.41 -18.19 3.08
N ASN A 67 0.09 -19.01 2.07
CA ASN A 67 -1.22 -19.63 1.96
C ASN A 67 -1.52 -20.50 3.20
N TYR A 68 -0.51 -21.19 3.73
CA TYR A 68 -0.64 -22.01 4.94
C TYR A 68 -0.86 -21.17 6.22
N LYS A 69 -0.18 -20.01 6.32
CA LYS A 69 -0.24 -19.15 7.51
C LYS A 69 -1.48 -18.25 7.57
N TYR A 70 -2.03 -17.87 6.41
CA TYR A 70 -3.13 -16.91 6.32
C TYR A 70 -4.42 -17.49 5.73
N GLY A 71 -4.48 -18.81 5.48
CA GLY A 71 -5.65 -19.62 5.11
C GLY A 71 -6.57 -18.98 4.06
N ASN A 72 -7.41 -18.04 4.52
CA ASN A 72 -8.33 -17.22 3.72
C ASN A 72 -7.66 -16.12 2.86
N ARG A 73 -6.36 -16.20 2.58
CA ARG A 73 -5.60 -15.19 1.80
C ARG A 73 -5.80 -13.73 2.27
N LYS A 74 -6.00 -13.53 3.58
CA LYS A 74 -6.16 -12.20 4.17
C LYS A 74 -4.78 -11.68 4.59
N PHE A 75 -4.28 -10.66 3.90
CA PHE A 75 -3.02 -9.98 4.25
C PHE A 75 -3.26 -8.61 4.91
N TRP A 76 -4.14 -7.80 4.32
CA TRP A 76 -4.49 -6.49 4.85
C TRP A 76 -5.71 -6.54 5.76
N PHE A 77 -5.75 -5.65 6.75
CA PHE A 77 -6.98 -5.35 7.48
C PHE A 77 -8.05 -4.73 6.55
N ARG A 78 -9.34 -4.85 6.87
CA ARG A 78 -10.42 -4.34 6.01
C ARG A 78 -10.36 -2.83 5.83
N GLY A 79 -10.12 -2.10 6.93
CA GLY A 79 -9.99 -0.64 6.93
C GLY A 79 -8.66 -0.11 6.40
N TYR A 80 -8.60 1.20 6.23
CA TYR A 80 -7.37 1.97 6.01
C TYR A 80 -7.54 3.36 6.64
N TYR A 81 -6.44 3.99 6.99
CA TYR A 81 -6.40 5.38 7.46
C TYR A 81 -5.82 6.26 6.37
N VAL A 82 -6.35 7.48 6.23
CA VAL A 82 -5.82 8.49 5.32
C VAL A 82 -5.96 9.87 5.97
N ASP A 83 -4.94 10.69 5.78
CA ASP A 83 -4.95 12.10 6.13
C ASP A 83 -4.28 12.91 5.01
N THR A 84 -4.71 14.15 4.84
CA THR A 84 -4.16 15.06 3.84
C THR A 84 -3.05 15.91 4.46
N VAL A 85 -1.90 15.99 3.80
CA VAL A 85 -0.77 16.81 4.23
C VAL A 85 -0.48 17.92 3.22
N GLY A 86 0.14 19.02 3.66
CA GLY A 86 0.50 20.16 2.81
C GLY A 86 -0.16 21.49 3.16
N GLY A 87 -1.00 21.52 4.20
CA GLY A 87 -1.76 22.71 4.61
C GLY A 87 -0.99 23.84 5.32
N ASN A 88 0.32 23.71 5.60
CA ASN A 88 1.05 24.70 6.42
C ASN A 88 2.40 25.12 5.79
N ARG A 89 2.35 25.82 4.65
CA ARG A 89 3.45 26.70 4.25
C ARG A 89 3.09 28.13 4.65
N LYS A 90 3.39 28.50 5.89
CA LYS A 90 3.25 29.83 6.50
C LYS A 90 1.83 30.45 6.44
N LYS A 91 1.07 30.32 7.53
CA LYS A 91 0.25 31.45 7.99
C LYS A 91 1.07 32.17 9.06
N ILE A 92 1.64 33.30 8.66
CA ILE A 92 2.15 34.49 9.38
C ILE A 92 3.14 35.14 8.41
#